data_AF-A0A2V5WK46-F1
#
_entry.id   AF-A0A2V5WK46-F1
#
_cell.length_a   1.000
_cell.length_b   1.000
_cell.length_c   1.000
_cell.angle_alpha   90.00
_cell.angle_beta   90.00
_cell.angle_gamma   90.00
#
_symmetry.space_group_name_H-M   'P 1'
#
loop_
_entity.id
_entity.type
_entity.pdbx_description
1 polymer ?
#
loop_
_entity_poly.entity_id
_entity_poly.type
_entity_poly.pdbx_seq_one_letter_code
_entity_poly.pdbx_strand_id
1 'polypeptide(L)'
;MEPTNKRISTELERKMDDAIARYPADRKRSAAMPLLHLWQEEFGFISDEGVRWIAAKLELQPINILELVTFYPMFRQTPAGKTHIRICRTLSCAMAGSYQIMERTCAAAGIVRERDDNGMHTPVSVSKDGKYSIEFVECLASCGTAPVCMVQDELIENVQPENAAVLLAKSKIENPKSPHPLEHRLIFKNVGREDYTTDIDCYLRHGGYEQLKKAITMSRTEIVNEVKTSGLRGRGGAGFPCGVKWSFIKAGEKKPVYLICNADESEPGTFKDRYIIHQDPHQLLEGILISCFALDARTAYIYIRGEFPEGAKILERAIEEACDKNFLGRDMLGTGFDVEIYVHRGAGAYICGEETGLIESLEGKRAYPRIKPPYFPAVLGLYMCPTIVNNVETLCHVKHIIEMGGGKYASLGRPNNTGTRIVCVSGDVQRPGYFEIEVGAVTMGQLIYDMAGGPRYGRQIKAVIPGGSSAKVLRADESFKLKLKQSDGSMA
;
A
#
# COMPACT_ATOMS: atom_id res chain seq x y z
N MET A 1 22.98 25.00 23.58
CA MET A 1 22.62 25.17 22.16
C MET A 1 21.57 26.26 22.11
N GLU A 2 21.84 27.35 21.41
CA GLU A 2 20.85 28.41 21.20
C GLU A 2 19.60 27.82 20.52
N PRO A 3 18.38 28.25 20.91
CA PRO A 3 17.19 27.89 20.18
C PRO A 3 17.28 28.55 18.81
N THR A 4 17.61 27.77 17.78
CA THR A 4 17.44 28.22 16.40
C THR A 4 15.96 28.50 16.22
N ASN A 5 15.58 29.77 16.29
CA ASN A 5 14.26 30.29 16.02
C ASN A 5 13.95 30.09 14.52
N LYS A 6 13.84 28.84 14.08
CA LYS A 6 13.53 28.48 12.70
C LYS A 6 12.08 28.86 12.47
N ARG A 7 11.89 30.05 11.92
CA ARG A 7 10.57 30.59 11.60
C ARG A 7 9.89 29.65 10.61
N ILE A 8 8.75 29.11 11.00
CA ILE A 8 7.88 28.33 10.12
C ILE A 8 7.43 29.25 8.99
N SER A 9 7.62 28.80 7.76
CA SER A 9 7.20 29.56 6.58
C SER A 9 5.68 29.59 6.49
N THR A 10 5.12 30.67 5.94
CA THR A 10 3.67 30.80 5.71
C THR A 10 3.14 29.67 4.83
N GLU A 11 3.95 29.18 3.88
CA GLU A 11 3.57 28.07 3.02
C GLU A 11 3.50 26.74 3.77
N LEU A 12 4.46 26.46 4.68
CA LEU A 12 4.39 25.26 5.52
C LEU A 12 3.15 25.29 6.43
N GLU A 13 2.87 26.45 7.03
CA GLU A 13 1.69 26.61 7.89
C GLU A 13 0.39 26.38 7.11
N ARG A 14 0.27 26.94 5.90
CA ARG A 14 -0.88 26.70 5.02
C ARG A 14 -1.06 25.21 4.69
N LYS A 15 0.01 24.51 4.31
CA LYS A 15 -0.03 23.06 4.03
C LYS A 15 -0.48 22.26 5.26
N MET A 16 -0.06 22.66 6.45
CA MET A 16 -0.47 22.01 7.69
C MET A 16 -1.95 22.26 8.01
N ASP A 17 -2.44 23.48 7.79
CA ASP A 17 -3.87 23.80 7.94
C ASP A 17 -4.73 23.02 6.94
N ASP A 18 -4.30 22.93 5.68
CA ASP A 18 -4.94 22.10 4.65
C ASP A 18 -4.96 20.63 5.05
N ALA A 19 -3.87 20.11 5.63
CA ALA A 19 -3.80 18.73 6.11
C ALA A 19 -4.74 18.48 7.31
N ILE A 20 -4.89 19.45 8.22
CA ILE A 20 -5.82 19.37 9.34
C ILE A 20 -7.27 19.33 8.84
N ALA A 21 -7.60 20.12 7.82
CA ALA A 21 -8.95 20.22 7.26
C ALA A 21 -9.46 18.90 6.61
N ARG A 22 -8.57 17.96 6.29
CA ARG A 22 -8.92 16.62 5.76
C ARG A 22 -9.63 15.72 6.78
N TYR A 23 -9.59 16.09 8.07
CA TYR A 23 -10.16 15.29 9.17
C TYR A 23 -11.31 16.05 9.86
N PRO A 24 -12.26 15.34 10.50
CA PRO A 24 -13.30 15.99 11.29
C PRO A 24 -12.70 16.93 12.34
N ALA A 25 -13.35 18.07 12.57
CA ALA A 25 -12.83 19.13 13.44
C ALA A 25 -12.58 18.69 14.89
N ASP A 26 -13.32 17.68 15.39
CA ASP A 26 -13.14 17.06 16.70
C ASP A 26 -12.07 15.94 16.71
N ARG A 27 -11.38 15.71 15.59
CA ARG A 27 -10.41 14.61 15.38
C ARG A 27 -9.05 15.10 14.87
N LYS A 28 -8.66 16.33 15.23
CA LYS A 28 -7.38 16.97 14.84
C LYS A 28 -6.15 16.09 15.06
N ARG A 29 -6.15 15.21 16.06
CA ARG A 29 -5.07 14.24 16.31
C ARG A 29 -4.70 13.41 15.07
N SER A 30 -5.66 13.09 14.21
CA SER A 30 -5.43 12.33 12.97
C SER A 30 -4.48 13.03 11.99
N ALA A 31 -4.36 14.35 12.09
CA ALA A 31 -3.43 15.14 11.31
C ALA A 31 -1.97 15.08 11.82
N ALA A 32 -1.70 14.41 12.96
CA ALA A 32 -0.36 14.33 13.53
C ALA A 32 0.66 13.68 12.57
N MET A 33 0.29 12.58 11.90
CA MET A 33 1.17 11.90 10.94
C MET A 33 1.49 12.80 9.73
N PRO A 34 0.50 13.42 9.04
CA PRO A 34 0.77 14.43 8.00
C PRO A 34 1.66 15.58 8.45
N LEU A 35 1.40 16.17 9.64
CA LEU A 35 2.18 17.30 10.14
C LEU A 35 3.63 16.90 10.44
N LEU A 36 3.86 15.69 10.95
CA LEU A 36 5.20 15.15 11.17
C LEU A 36 5.97 14.94 9.86
N HIS A 37 5.30 14.46 8.79
CA HIS A 37 5.90 14.38 7.46
C HIS A 37 6.26 15.76 6.94
N LEU A 38 5.33 16.71 6.94
CA LEU A 38 5.56 18.09 6.47
C LEU A 38 6.69 18.78 7.24
N TRP A 39 6.74 18.62 8.57
CA TRP A 39 7.81 19.15 9.39
C TRP A 39 9.17 18.54 9.01
N GLN A 40 9.22 17.22 8.87
CA GLN A 40 10.44 16.50 8.54
C GLN A 40 10.92 16.82 7.11
N GLU A 41 10.03 17.04 6.17
CA GLU A 41 10.37 17.45 4.79
C GLU A 41 11.00 18.84 4.76
N GLU A 42 10.48 19.79 5.55
CA GLU A 42 11.03 21.14 5.65
C GLU A 42 12.37 21.17 6.40
N PHE A 43 12.46 20.50 7.55
CA PHE A 43 13.56 20.66 8.49
C PHE A 43 14.55 19.49 8.52
N GLY A 44 14.26 18.40 7.81
CA GLY A 44 15.07 17.18 7.67
C GLY A 44 14.87 16.14 8.78
N PHE A 45 14.39 16.56 9.95
CA PHE A 45 14.15 15.74 11.14
C PHE A 45 13.12 16.41 12.07
N ILE A 46 12.66 15.69 13.09
CA ILE A 46 11.69 16.17 14.08
C ILE A 46 12.42 16.48 15.38
N SER A 47 12.57 17.77 15.66
CA SER A 47 13.17 18.28 16.90
C SER A 47 12.16 18.34 18.04
N ASP A 48 12.64 18.51 19.28
CA ASP A 48 11.77 18.77 20.44
C ASP A 48 10.88 20.02 20.26
N GLU A 49 11.38 21.01 19.54
CA GLU A 49 10.60 22.18 19.14
C GLU A 49 9.47 21.80 18.18
N GLY A 50 9.75 20.96 17.18
CA GLY A 50 8.73 20.44 16.27
C GLY A 50 7.66 19.63 16.98
N VAL A 51 8.07 18.78 17.93
CA VAL A 51 7.13 18.04 18.78
C VAL A 51 6.20 18.99 19.54
N ARG A 52 6.75 20.01 20.21
CA ARG A 52 5.96 20.99 20.97
C ARG A 52 5.07 21.83 20.06
N TRP A 53 5.58 22.25 18.90
CA TRP A 53 4.86 23.09 17.97
C TRP A 53 3.67 22.34 17.36
N ILE A 54 3.89 21.13 16.85
CA ILE A 54 2.82 20.28 16.27
C ILE A 54 1.79 19.97 17.34
N ALA A 55 2.21 19.65 18.57
CA ALA A 55 1.29 19.42 19.68
C ALA A 55 0.42 20.65 19.95
N ALA A 56 1.01 21.85 20.01
CA ALA A 56 0.27 23.09 20.19
C ALA A 56 -0.73 23.36 19.04
N LYS A 57 -0.30 23.18 17.78
CA LYS A 57 -1.13 23.38 16.58
C LYS A 57 -2.35 22.43 16.56
N LEU A 58 -2.19 21.21 17.09
CA LEU A 58 -3.26 20.20 17.18
C LEU A 58 -4.03 20.21 18.50
N GLU A 59 -3.71 21.12 19.43
CA GLU A 59 -4.30 21.18 20.78
C GLU A 59 -4.09 19.88 21.58
N LEU A 60 -2.90 19.28 21.45
CA LEU A 60 -2.49 18.05 22.11
C LEU A 60 -1.38 18.29 23.12
N GLN A 61 -1.13 17.29 23.97
CA GLN A 61 0.06 17.26 24.80
C GLN A 61 1.28 16.83 23.97
N PRO A 62 2.49 17.39 24.21
CA PRO A 62 3.71 17.00 23.48
C PRO A 62 3.98 15.49 23.48
N ILE A 63 3.61 14.79 24.55
CA ILE A 63 3.76 13.32 24.64
C ILE A 63 2.97 12.56 23.57
N ASN A 64 1.84 13.10 23.11
CA ASN A 64 1.03 12.48 22.06
C ASN A 64 1.72 12.53 20.69
N ILE A 65 2.61 13.49 20.48
CA ILE A 65 3.43 13.58 19.27
C ILE A 65 4.71 12.77 19.45
N LEU A 66 5.37 12.89 20.60
CA LEU A 66 6.60 12.15 20.90
C LEU A 66 6.40 10.62 20.81
N GLU A 67 5.26 10.09 21.24
CA GLU A 67 4.97 8.65 21.11
C GLU A 67 4.85 8.17 19.65
N LEU A 68 4.51 9.05 18.71
CA LEU A 68 4.48 8.72 17.28
C LEU A 68 5.91 8.75 16.72
N VAL A 69 6.65 9.82 17.02
CA VAL A 69 8.04 9.99 16.57
C VAL A 69 8.91 8.81 16.99
N THR A 70 8.68 8.27 18.19
CA THR A 70 9.44 7.13 18.73
C THR A 70 8.94 5.76 18.26
N PHE A 71 7.68 5.66 17.80
CA PHE A 71 7.10 4.40 17.35
C PHE A 71 7.31 4.15 15.84
N TYR A 72 7.19 5.20 15.03
CA TYR A 72 7.25 5.08 13.57
C TYR A 72 8.68 5.26 13.06
N PRO A 73 9.30 4.23 12.44
CA PRO A 73 10.72 4.25 12.09
C PRO A 73 11.14 5.36 11.13
N MET A 74 10.23 5.88 10.30
CA MET A 74 10.56 6.92 9.32
C MET A 74 10.67 8.32 9.93
N PHE A 75 10.23 8.53 11.18
CA PHE A 75 10.35 9.82 11.85
C PHE A 75 11.66 9.90 12.61
N ARG A 76 12.56 10.76 12.11
CA ARG A 76 13.91 10.90 12.64
C ARG A 76 13.95 11.96 13.72
N GLN A 77 14.55 11.62 14.86
CA GLN A 77 14.85 12.58 15.92
C GLN A 77 16.22 13.24 15.76
N THR A 78 17.04 12.72 14.85
CA THR A 78 18.37 13.25 14.53
C THR A 78 18.44 13.67 13.06
N PRO A 79 19.24 14.70 12.72
CA PRO A 79 19.43 15.11 11.34
C PRO A 79 19.96 13.96 10.46
N ALA A 80 19.34 13.78 9.31
CA ALA A 80 19.90 12.99 8.23
C ALA A 80 20.92 13.81 7.42
N GLY A 81 21.80 13.13 6.70
CA GLY A 81 22.67 13.77 5.71
C GLY A 81 21.85 14.29 4.51
N LYS A 82 22.40 15.24 3.76
CA LYS A 82 21.71 15.88 2.61
C LYS A 82 21.13 14.88 1.59
N THR A 83 21.83 13.76 1.39
CA THR A 83 21.36 12.63 0.60
C THR A 83 21.12 11.45 1.55
N HIS A 84 19.87 11.02 1.65
CA HIS A 84 19.48 9.91 2.51
C HIS A 84 19.27 8.65 1.67
N ILE A 85 20.00 7.59 1.98
CA ILE A 85 20.04 6.32 1.24
C ILE A 85 19.51 5.22 2.16
N ARG A 86 18.49 4.53 1.68
CA ARG A 86 17.81 3.44 2.39
C ARG A 86 17.99 2.17 1.59
N ILE A 87 18.54 1.14 2.22
CA ILE A 87 18.85 -0.13 1.55
C ILE A 87 17.91 -1.20 2.13
N CYS A 88 17.16 -1.90 1.28
CA CYS A 88 16.28 -2.97 1.74
C CYS A 88 17.11 -4.17 2.24
N ARG A 89 16.86 -4.62 3.48
CA ARG A 89 17.50 -5.83 4.05
C ARG A 89 16.61 -7.07 4.08
N THR A 90 15.37 -6.97 3.60
CA THR A 90 14.44 -8.09 3.63
C THR A 90 14.86 -9.21 2.67
N LEU A 91 14.39 -10.43 2.91
CA LEU A 91 14.90 -11.70 2.36
C LEU A 91 15.33 -11.66 0.88
N SER A 92 14.47 -11.22 -0.05
CA SER A 92 14.84 -11.19 -1.48
C SER A 92 16.03 -10.27 -1.76
N CYS A 93 16.11 -9.10 -1.11
CA CYS A 93 17.24 -8.18 -1.24
C CYS A 93 18.49 -8.71 -0.54
N ALA A 94 18.33 -9.31 0.65
CA ALA A 94 19.42 -9.96 1.37
C ALA A 94 20.08 -11.08 0.54
N MET A 95 19.27 -11.97 -0.03
CA MET A 95 19.74 -13.05 -0.92
C MET A 95 20.40 -12.52 -2.20
N ALA A 96 19.96 -11.36 -2.68
CA ALA A 96 20.52 -10.70 -3.86
C ALA A 96 21.73 -9.80 -3.55
N GLY A 97 22.20 -9.74 -2.29
CA GLY A 97 23.45 -9.07 -1.92
C GLY A 97 23.31 -7.68 -1.31
N SER A 98 22.16 -7.31 -0.75
CA SER A 98 21.96 -5.96 -0.18
C SER A 98 22.89 -5.61 0.98
N TYR A 99 23.39 -6.60 1.73
CA TYR A 99 24.44 -6.38 2.74
C TYR A 99 25.77 -5.95 2.11
N GLN A 100 26.13 -6.48 0.93
CA GLN A 100 27.33 -6.05 0.21
C GLN A 100 27.15 -4.63 -0.35
N ILE A 101 25.94 -4.30 -0.83
CA ILE A 101 25.59 -2.93 -1.25
C ILE A 101 25.77 -1.97 -0.09
N MET A 102 25.26 -2.31 1.10
CA MET A 102 25.43 -1.51 2.30
C MET A 102 26.90 -1.23 2.62
N GLU A 103 27.73 -2.26 2.73
CA GLU A 103 29.15 -2.10 3.07
C GLU A 103 29.89 -1.25 2.03
N ARG A 104 29.64 -1.48 0.73
CA ARG A 104 30.26 -0.69 -0.36
C ARG A 104 29.78 0.76 -0.37
N THR A 105 28.49 1.00 -0.14
CA THR A 105 27.93 2.35 -0.10
C THR A 105 28.49 3.13 1.09
N CYS A 106 28.59 2.50 2.27
CA CYS A 106 29.22 3.11 3.43
C CYS A 106 30.70 3.40 3.21
N ALA A 107 31.47 2.45 2.66
CA ALA A 107 32.87 2.66 2.32
C ALA A 107 33.06 3.84 1.35
N ALA A 108 32.23 3.92 0.30
CA ALA A 108 32.26 5.03 -0.66
C ALA A 108 31.89 6.38 -0.02
N ALA A 109 30.99 6.39 0.96
CA ALA A 109 30.59 7.59 1.69
C ALA A 109 31.52 7.94 2.87
N GLY A 110 32.59 7.15 3.13
CA GLY A 110 33.48 7.35 4.27
C GLY A 110 32.81 7.12 5.63
N ILE A 111 31.78 6.28 5.67
CA ILE A 111 31.01 5.93 6.87
C ILE A 111 31.54 4.60 7.42
N VAL A 112 31.96 4.60 8.69
CA VAL A 112 32.25 3.36 9.44
C VAL A 112 30.97 2.98 10.18
N ARG A 113 30.42 1.79 9.88
CA ARG A 113 29.20 1.32 10.54
C ARG A 113 29.52 0.65 11.86
N GLU A 114 28.82 1.07 12.90
CA GLU A 114 28.77 0.33 14.15
C GLU A 114 27.87 -0.91 13.97
N ARG A 115 28.23 -2.00 14.65
CA ARG A 115 27.42 -3.21 14.76
C ARG A 115 27.11 -3.37 16.23
N ASP A 116 25.86 -3.67 16.55
CA ASP A 116 25.51 -4.02 17.93
C ASP A 116 26.02 -5.43 18.30
N ASP A 117 25.87 -5.80 19.57
CA ASP A 117 26.32 -7.08 20.11
C ASP A 117 25.65 -8.30 19.45
N ASN A 118 24.51 -8.10 18.77
CA ASN A 118 23.82 -9.15 18.03
C ASN A 118 24.27 -9.23 16.56
N GLY A 119 25.28 -8.42 16.18
CA GLY A 119 25.69 -8.26 14.79
C GLY A 119 24.63 -7.58 13.92
N MET A 120 23.59 -7.00 14.54
CA MET A 120 22.61 -6.18 13.87
C MET A 120 23.17 -4.76 13.69
N HIS A 121 22.82 -4.21 12.54
CA HIS A 121 23.33 -2.95 12.10
C HIS A 121 22.52 -1.79 12.72
N THR A 122 23.24 -0.83 13.30
CA THR A 122 22.75 0.36 14.02
C THR A 122 21.89 1.31 13.16
N PRO A 123 21.17 2.28 13.79
CA PRO A 123 20.37 3.30 13.10
C PRO A 123 21.14 4.11 12.06
N VAL A 124 20.46 5.06 11.42
CA VAL A 124 20.99 5.98 10.40
C VAL A 124 22.45 6.38 10.65
N SER A 125 23.33 5.98 9.76
CA SER A 125 24.76 6.34 9.80
C SER A 125 25.00 7.55 8.92
N VAL A 126 25.62 8.61 9.45
CA VAL A 126 25.83 9.89 8.73
C VAL A 126 27.32 10.08 8.44
N SER A 127 27.66 10.53 7.23
CA SER A 127 29.05 10.84 6.86
C SER A 127 29.56 12.04 7.66
N LYS A 128 30.88 12.09 7.94
CA LYS A 128 31.50 13.18 8.71
C LYS A 128 31.25 14.57 8.10
N ASP A 129 31.09 14.66 6.78
CA ASP A 129 30.79 15.88 6.05
C ASP A 129 29.30 16.21 5.96
N GLY A 130 28.42 15.39 6.55
CA GLY A 130 26.96 15.54 6.56
C GLY A 130 26.30 15.40 5.19
N LYS A 131 27.02 14.97 4.15
CA LYS A 131 26.45 14.82 2.81
C LYS A 131 25.56 13.60 2.67
N TYR A 132 25.93 12.49 3.30
CA TYR A 132 25.24 11.21 3.15
C TYR A 132 24.72 10.72 4.48
N SER A 133 23.57 10.08 4.44
CA SER A 133 23.11 9.21 5.51
C SER A 133 22.63 7.90 4.92
N ILE A 134 22.95 6.79 5.58
CA ILE A 134 22.69 5.46 5.08
C ILE A 134 22.06 4.62 6.19
N GLU A 135 20.96 3.94 5.88
CA GLU A 135 20.34 2.98 6.79
C GLU A 135 19.81 1.74 6.07
N PHE A 136 19.59 0.68 6.85
CA PHE A 136 18.76 -0.42 6.39
C PHE A 136 17.29 -0.09 6.65
N VAL A 137 16.45 -0.46 5.69
CA VAL A 137 15.00 -0.45 5.82
C VAL A 137 14.44 -1.84 5.52
N GLU A 138 13.18 -2.04 5.89
CA GLU A 138 12.45 -3.25 5.50
C GLU A 138 11.96 -3.17 4.04
N CYS A 139 11.07 -4.08 3.66
CA CYS A 139 10.70 -4.33 2.28
C CYS A 139 10.21 -3.07 1.55
N LEU A 140 10.87 -2.66 0.46
CA LEU A 140 10.46 -1.52 -0.37
C LEU A 140 9.42 -1.86 -1.46
N ALA A 141 8.71 -2.99 -1.32
CA ALA A 141 7.69 -3.47 -2.27
C ALA A 141 8.14 -3.46 -3.74
N SER A 142 9.35 -3.98 -3.98
CA SER A 142 9.79 -4.41 -5.31
C SER A 142 10.71 -5.64 -5.26
N CYS A 143 10.27 -6.67 -4.54
CA CYS A 143 11.10 -7.86 -4.37
C CYS A 143 11.40 -8.58 -5.70
N GLY A 144 10.57 -8.36 -6.73
CA GLY A 144 10.81 -8.88 -8.08
C GLY A 144 12.09 -8.35 -8.75
N THR A 145 12.54 -7.15 -8.37
CA THR A 145 13.72 -6.48 -8.94
C THR A 145 14.83 -6.31 -7.90
N ALA A 146 14.89 -7.22 -6.91
CA ALA A 146 15.86 -7.16 -5.84
C ALA A 146 17.31 -7.30 -6.36
N PRO A 147 18.31 -6.59 -5.77
CA PRO A 147 18.21 -5.70 -4.61
C PRO A 147 17.56 -4.34 -4.92
N VAL A 148 16.87 -3.79 -3.92
CA VAL A 148 16.18 -2.49 -4.02
C VAL A 148 16.74 -1.53 -2.99
N CYS A 149 16.96 -0.29 -3.41
CA CYS A 149 17.34 0.83 -2.56
C CYS A 149 16.42 2.02 -2.82
N MET A 150 16.51 3.02 -1.95
CA MET A 150 15.78 4.27 -2.09
C MET A 150 16.71 5.43 -1.76
N VAL A 151 16.83 6.40 -2.66
CA VAL A 151 17.70 7.58 -2.50
C VAL A 151 16.85 8.83 -2.51
N GLN A 152 16.82 9.54 -1.38
CA GLN A 152 15.73 10.45 -1.07
C GLN A 152 14.41 9.72 -1.36
N ASP A 153 13.47 10.31 -2.10
CA ASP A 153 12.18 9.71 -2.38
C ASP A 153 12.15 8.80 -3.63
N GLU A 154 13.29 8.60 -4.28
CA GLU A 154 13.41 7.84 -5.52
C GLU A 154 13.74 6.37 -5.23
N LEU A 155 12.95 5.45 -5.79
CA LEU A 155 13.23 4.02 -5.71
C LEU A 155 14.23 3.61 -6.80
N ILE A 156 15.27 2.89 -6.40
CA ILE A 156 16.29 2.34 -7.30
C ILE A 156 16.19 0.81 -7.29
N GLU A 157 15.83 0.25 -8.44
CA GLU A 157 15.61 -1.18 -8.65
C GLU A 157 16.83 -1.85 -9.31
N ASN A 158 16.95 -3.18 -9.18
CA ASN A 158 18.02 -3.98 -9.77
C ASN A 158 19.44 -3.50 -9.46
N VAL A 159 19.67 -3.03 -8.23
CA VAL A 159 20.96 -2.50 -7.81
C VAL A 159 22.00 -3.61 -7.80
N GLN A 160 23.00 -3.51 -8.66
CA GLN A 160 24.09 -4.47 -8.72
C GLN A 160 25.08 -4.23 -7.56
N PRO A 161 25.42 -5.24 -6.75
CA PRO A 161 26.38 -5.10 -5.65
C PRO A 161 27.72 -4.50 -6.08
N GLU A 162 28.16 -4.75 -7.31
CA GLU A 162 29.43 -4.28 -7.84
C GLU A 162 29.41 -2.77 -8.11
N ASN A 163 28.23 -2.19 -8.37
CA ASN A 163 28.05 -0.83 -8.89
C ASN A 163 27.19 0.03 -7.95
N ALA A 164 27.48 0.01 -6.64
CA ALA A 164 26.78 0.83 -5.64
C ALA A 164 26.81 2.35 -5.94
N ALA A 165 27.76 2.83 -6.76
CA ALA A 165 27.80 4.23 -7.23
C ALA A 165 26.58 4.61 -8.10
N VAL A 166 25.87 3.64 -8.68
CA VAL A 166 24.64 3.84 -9.48
C VAL A 166 23.46 4.29 -8.63
N LEU A 167 23.54 4.23 -7.30
CA LEU A 167 22.50 4.73 -6.40
C LEU A 167 22.20 6.23 -6.57
N LEU A 168 23.04 6.99 -7.28
CA LEU A 168 22.78 8.39 -7.64
C LEU A 168 21.99 8.57 -8.95
N ALA A 169 21.69 7.50 -9.68
CA ALA A 169 20.95 7.55 -10.94
C ALA A 169 19.45 7.34 -10.71
N LYS A 170 18.60 8.06 -11.46
CA LYS A 170 17.14 7.86 -11.44
C LYS A 170 16.78 6.50 -12.07
N SER A 171 15.90 5.73 -11.43
CA SER A 171 15.34 4.49 -11.99
C SER A 171 13.87 4.66 -12.35
N LYS A 172 13.40 3.89 -13.34
CA LYS A 172 11.98 3.79 -13.71
C LYS A 172 11.44 2.48 -13.16
N ILE A 173 10.14 2.46 -12.83
CA ILE A 173 9.45 1.21 -12.48
C ILE A 173 9.62 0.21 -13.63
N GLU A 174 10.25 -0.92 -13.32
CA GLU A 174 10.42 -1.97 -14.31
C GLU A 174 9.18 -2.86 -14.44
N ASN A 175 8.75 -3.10 -15.68
CA ASN A 175 7.69 -4.03 -16.00
C ASN A 175 8.27 -5.29 -16.67
N PRO A 176 7.69 -6.48 -16.44
CA PRO A 176 7.98 -7.65 -17.27
C PRO A 176 7.74 -7.34 -18.74
N LYS A 177 8.63 -7.81 -19.62
CA LYS A 177 8.63 -7.48 -21.06
C LYS A 177 7.33 -7.81 -21.79
N SER A 178 6.63 -8.86 -21.37
CA SER A 178 5.33 -9.26 -21.91
C SER A 178 4.58 -10.16 -20.92
N PRO A 179 3.24 -10.14 -20.90
CA PRO A 179 2.46 -11.10 -20.11
C PRO A 179 2.78 -12.54 -20.48
N HIS A 180 2.84 -13.44 -19.49
CA HIS A 180 2.95 -14.88 -19.74
C HIS A 180 1.61 -15.43 -20.29
N PRO A 181 1.60 -16.42 -21.20
CA PRO A 181 0.35 -16.98 -21.77
C PRO A 181 -0.64 -17.58 -20.77
N LEU A 182 -0.19 -17.90 -19.55
CA LEU A 182 -1.05 -18.39 -18.46
C LEU A 182 -1.67 -17.26 -17.61
N GLU A 183 -1.32 -16.01 -17.89
CA GLU A 183 -1.94 -14.88 -17.21
C GLU A 183 -3.35 -14.63 -17.73
N HIS A 184 -4.23 -14.19 -16.82
CA HIS A 184 -5.52 -13.61 -17.12
C HIS A 184 -5.56 -12.21 -16.50
N ARG A 185 -5.24 -11.18 -17.30
CA ARG A 185 -5.11 -9.81 -16.82
C ARG A 185 -6.45 -9.07 -16.85
N LEU A 186 -7.11 -8.97 -15.70
CA LEU A 186 -8.29 -8.15 -15.50
C LEU A 186 -7.90 -6.80 -14.86
N ILE A 187 -7.22 -6.84 -13.72
CA ILE A 187 -6.76 -5.64 -13.00
C ILE A 187 -5.51 -5.05 -13.66
N PHE A 188 -4.57 -5.88 -14.08
CA PHE A 188 -3.29 -5.49 -14.69
C PHE A 188 -3.37 -5.35 -16.21
N LYS A 189 -4.57 -5.26 -16.78
CA LYS A 189 -4.78 -5.07 -18.22
C LYS A 189 -4.00 -3.87 -18.77
N ASN A 190 -3.90 -2.79 -18.00
CA ASN A 190 -3.22 -1.57 -18.41
C ASN A 190 -1.76 -1.45 -17.94
N VAL A 191 -1.35 -2.26 -16.97
CA VAL A 191 -0.02 -2.19 -16.36
C VAL A 191 1.04 -2.64 -17.36
N GLY A 192 2.06 -1.81 -17.57
CA GLY A 192 3.18 -2.04 -18.47
C GLY A 192 2.92 -1.71 -19.95
N ARG A 193 1.76 -1.15 -20.29
CA ARG A 193 1.48 -0.68 -21.65
C ARG A 193 2.21 0.63 -21.94
N GLU A 194 2.87 0.72 -23.10
CA GLU A 194 3.58 1.94 -23.52
C GLU A 194 2.62 3.09 -23.89
N ASP A 195 1.40 2.75 -24.34
CA ASP A 195 0.37 3.71 -24.77
C ASP A 195 -0.58 4.15 -23.65
N TYR A 196 -0.31 3.73 -22.41
CA TYR A 196 -1.16 4.02 -21.26
C TYR A 196 -0.44 4.91 -20.23
N THR A 197 -1.09 5.98 -19.84
CA THR A 197 -0.58 6.98 -18.89
C THR A 197 -1.51 7.10 -17.69
N THR A 198 -0.99 7.67 -16.59
CA THR A 198 -1.71 7.74 -15.30
C THR A 198 -2.78 8.81 -15.22
N ASP A 199 -2.89 9.68 -16.22
CA ASP A 199 -3.85 10.80 -16.22
C ASP A 199 -5.28 10.36 -16.54
N ILE A 200 -6.23 11.16 -16.06
CA ILE A 200 -7.66 10.91 -16.24
C ILE A 200 -8.08 10.84 -17.70
N ASP A 201 -7.48 11.65 -18.58
CA ASP A 201 -7.88 11.67 -19.99
C ASP A 201 -7.53 10.33 -20.67
N CYS A 202 -6.39 9.73 -20.32
CA CYS A 202 -6.05 8.36 -20.71
C CYS A 202 -7.05 7.34 -20.19
N TYR A 203 -7.42 7.45 -18.91
CA TYR A 203 -8.42 6.57 -18.31
C TYR A 203 -9.76 6.65 -19.05
N LEU A 204 -10.25 7.85 -19.32
CA LEU A 204 -11.50 8.12 -20.03
C LEU A 204 -11.48 7.58 -21.47
N ARG A 205 -10.38 7.75 -22.22
CA ARG A 205 -10.23 7.17 -23.57
C ARG A 205 -10.39 5.65 -23.60
N HIS A 206 -10.10 4.99 -22.49
CA HIS A 206 -10.21 3.54 -22.34
C HIS A 206 -11.50 3.09 -21.63
N GLY A 207 -12.50 3.96 -21.52
CA GLY A 207 -13.80 3.65 -20.89
C GLY A 207 -13.80 3.79 -19.37
N GLY A 208 -12.84 4.52 -18.81
CA GLY A 208 -12.78 4.83 -17.39
C GLY A 208 -14.02 5.57 -16.88
N TYR A 209 -14.43 5.28 -15.65
CA TYR A 209 -15.62 5.83 -14.98
C TYR A 209 -16.98 5.44 -15.58
N GLU A 210 -17.03 4.61 -16.63
CA GLU A 210 -18.30 4.08 -17.15
C GLU A 210 -18.97 3.13 -16.16
N GLN A 211 -18.19 2.39 -15.36
CA GLN A 211 -18.76 1.52 -14.32
C GLN A 211 -19.25 2.33 -13.12
N LEU A 212 -18.61 3.46 -12.80
CA LEU A 212 -19.15 4.41 -11.83
C LEU A 212 -20.50 4.98 -12.31
N LYS A 213 -20.58 5.47 -13.56
CA LYS A 213 -21.82 5.97 -14.15
C LYS A 213 -22.93 4.91 -14.13
N LYS A 214 -22.59 3.65 -14.41
CA LYS A 214 -23.54 2.53 -14.28
C LYS A 214 -23.97 2.34 -12.82
N ALA A 215 -23.02 2.27 -11.89
CA ALA A 215 -23.28 1.98 -10.48
C ALA A 215 -24.23 2.99 -9.84
N ILE A 216 -24.09 4.29 -10.14
CA ILE A 216 -24.96 5.33 -9.56
C ILE A 216 -26.43 5.24 -10.03
N THR A 217 -26.71 4.51 -11.10
CA THR A 217 -28.10 4.22 -11.56
C THR A 217 -28.71 3.01 -10.86
N MET A 218 -27.90 2.23 -10.15
CA MET A 218 -28.33 1.08 -9.37
C MET A 218 -28.66 1.51 -7.94
N SER A 219 -29.51 0.75 -7.26
CA SER A 219 -29.64 0.89 -5.82
C SER A 219 -28.36 0.39 -5.13
N ARG A 220 -28.04 0.98 -3.97
CA ARG A 220 -26.89 0.57 -3.14
C ARG A 220 -26.92 -0.91 -2.78
N THR A 221 -28.12 -1.41 -2.46
CA THR A 221 -28.34 -2.83 -2.13
C THR A 221 -28.03 -3.74 -3.31
N GLU A 222 -28.37 -3.34 -4.54
CA GLU A 222 -28.01 -4.12 -5.74
C GLU A 222 -26.50 -4.21 -5.90
N ILE A 223 -25.75 -3.11 -5.72
CA ILE A 223 -24.30 -3.12 -5.79
C ILE A 223 -23.70 -4.07 -4.73
N VAL A 224 -24.15 -3.98 -3.48
CA VAL A 224 -23.69 -4.89 -2.41
C VAL A 224 -24.00 -6.35 -2.76
N ASN A 225 -25.17 -6.62 -3.34
CA ASN A 225 -25.56 -7.96 -3.77
C ASN A 225 -24.75 -8.47 -4.96
N GLU A 226 -24.39 -7.62 -5.93
CA GLU A 226 -23.49 -7.99 -7.02
C GLU A 226 -22.10 -8.37 -6.49
N VAL A 227 -21.54 -7.57 -5.58
CA VAL A 227 -20.25 -7.88 -4.93
C VAL A 227 -20.34 -9.16 -4.09
N LYS A 228 -21.47 -9.41 -3.41
CA LYS A 228 -21.70 -10.65 -2.67
C LYS A 228 -21.80 -11.86 -3.60
N THR A 229 -22.56 -11.74 -4.69
CA THR A 229 -22.77 -12.78 -5.71
C THR A 229 -21.47 -13.11 -6.43
N SER A 230 -20.60 -12.11 -6.64
CA SER A 230 -19.29 -12.28 -7.26
C SER A 230 -18.39 -13.28 -6.53
N GLY A 231 -18.62 -13.50 -5.23
CA GLY A 231 -17.75 -14.32 -4.39
C GLY A 231 -16.39 -13.70 -4.10
N LEU A 232 -16.17 -12.41 -4.43
CA LEU A 232 -14.91 -11.70 -4.19
C LEU A 232 -14.49 -11.83 -2.73
N ARG A 233 -13.22 -12.21 -2.54
CA ARG A 233 -12.56 -12.28 -1.23
C ARG A 233 -11.49 -11.22 -1.15
N GLY A 234 -11.31 -10.66 0.05
CA GLY A 234 -10.28 -9.65 0.30
C GLY A 234 -8.89 -10.13 -0.14
N ARG A 235 -8.24 -9.33 -0.98
CA ARG A 235 -6.94 -9.63 -1.60
C ARG A 235 -5.72 -9.22 -0.76
N GLY A 236 -5.95 -8.63 0.42
CA GLY A 236 -4.90 -8.29 1.39
C GLY A 236 -4.40 -9.45 2.27
N GLY A 237 -4.79 -10.70 2.00
CA GLY A 237 -4.28 -11.88 2.72
C GLY A 237 -5.35 -12.65 3.50
N ALA A 238 -6.09 -11.99 4.39
CA ALA A 238 -7.11 -12.64 5.24
C ALA A 238 -8.23 -13.35 4.47
N GLY A 239 -8.51 -12.92 3.24
CA GLY A 239 -9.45 -13.59 2.36
C GLY A 239 -10.89 -13.56 2.87
N PHE A 240 -11.31 -12.58 3.66
CA PHE A 240 -12.71 -12.48 4.10
C PHE A 240 -13.63 -12.11 2.91
N PRO A 241 -14.85 -12.67 2.78
CA PRO A 241 -15.74 -12.34 1.66
C PRO A 241 -16.15 -10.85 1.67
N CYS A 242 -15.89 -10.15 0.57
CA CYS A 242 -16.02 -8.69 0.48
C CYS A 242 -17.47 -8.23 0.65
N GLY A 243 -18.40 -8.79 -0.13
CA GLY A 243 -19.82 -8.42 -0.03
C GLY A 243 -20.46 -8.78 1.32
N VAL A 244 -19.98 -9.83 1.99
CA VAL A 244 -20.42 -10.15 3.36
C VAL A 244 -19.93 -9.08 4.33
N LYS A 245 -18.67 -8.63 4.20
CA LYS A 245 -18.13 -7.57 5.05
C LYS A 245 -18.94 -6.28 4.91
N TRP A 246 -19.32 -5.93 3.68
CA TRP A 246 -20.13 -4.75 3.39
C TRP A 246 -21.54 -4.85 4.00
N SER A 247 -22.13 -6.05 4.01
CA SER A 247 -23.46 -6.28 4.61
C SER A 247 -23.53 -6.09 6.13
N PHE A 248 -22.39 -5.91 6.81
CA PHE A 248 -22.36 -5.58 8.23
C PHE A 248 -22.69 -4.11 8.52
N ILE A 249 -22.61 -3.24 7.51
CA ILE A 249 -23.10 -1.86 7.61
C ILE A 249 -24.63 -1.90 7.62
N LYS A 250 -25.23 -1.34 8.66
CA LYS A 250 -26.69 -1.35 8.85
C LYS A 250 -27.35 -0.38 7.88
N ALA A 251 -28.48 -0.79 7.29
CA ALA A 251 -29.32 0.10 6.53
C ALA A 251 -29.83 1.25 7.42
N GLY A 252 -29.74 2.50 6.95
CA GLY A 252 -30.13 3.68 7.72
C GLY A 252 -29.22 3.99 8.92
N GLU A 253 -27.95 3.56 8.87
CA GLU A 253 -26.93 3.96 9.84
C GLU A 253 -26.90 5.48 9.98
N LYS A 254 -26.90 5.96 11.22
CA LYS A 254 -26.95 7.40 11.54
C LYS A 254 -25.56 7.97 11.77
N LYS A 255 -24.60 7.12 12.13
CA LYS A 255 -23.20 7.51 12.22
C LYS A 255 -22.61 7.67 10.82
N PRO A 256 -21.60 8.54 10.64
CA PRO A 256 -20.80 8.54 9.42
C PRO A 256 -20.24 7.15 9.14
N VAL A 257 -20.23 6.73 7.87
CA VAL A 257 -19.56 5.50 7.43
C VAL A 257 -18.27 5.90 6.74
N TYR A 258 -17.17 5.22 7.08
CA TYR A 258 -15.86 5.46 6.47
C TYR A 258 -15.43 4.28 5.61
N LEU A 259 -14.78 4.57 4.49
CA LEU A 259 -14.04 3.59 3.71
C LEU A 259 -12.54 3.85 3.85
N ILE A 260 -11.77 2.79 4.04
CA ILE A 260 -10.31 2.87 4.06
C ILE A 260 -9.78 1.92 2.99
N CYS A 261 -9.05 2.47 2.02
CA CYS A 261 -8.19 1.71 1.14
C CYS A 261 -6.86 1.44 1.85
N ASN A 262 -6.56 0.17 2.13
CA ASN A 262 -5.29 -0.26 2.71
C ASN A 262 -4.26 -0.46 1.58
N ALA A 263 -3.37 0.52 1.44
CA ALA A 263 -2.23 0.56 0.54
C ALA A 263 -0.89 0.54 1.31
N ASP A 264 -0.86 -0.10 2.48
CA ASP A 264 0.36 -0.21 3.28
C ASP A 264 1.35 -1.25 2.72
N GLU A 265 0.90 -2.20 1.88
CA GLU A 265 1.70 -3.25 1.18
C GLU A 265 3.03 -3.62 1.86
N SER A 266 2.96 -3.89 3.17
CA SER A 266 4.16 -4.03 4.01
C SER A 266 4.70 -5.45 4.05
N GLU A 267 3.92 -6.45 3.64
CA GLU A 267 4.31 -7.86 3.67
C GLU A 267 5.47 -8.15 2.69
N PRO A 268 6.65 -8.56 3.21
CA PRO A 268 7.78 -8.98 2.39
C PRO A 268 7.43 -9.93 1.24
N GLY A 269 7.87 -9.59 0.03
CA GLY A 269 7.58 -10.36 -1.17
C GLY A 269 6.31 -9.91 -1.91
N THR A 270 5.53 -8.99 -1.35
CA THR A 270 4.36 -8.39 -1.99
C THR A 270 4.74 -7.08 -2.67
N PHE A 271 4.33 -6.90 -3.93
CA PHE A 271 4.62 -5.72 -4.75
C PHE A 271 3.61 -5.58 -5.89
N LYS A 272 2.34 -5.88 -5.64
CA LYS A 272 1.24 -5.82 -6.63
C LYS A 272 0.51 -4.47 -6.60
N ASP A 273 0.22 -3.95 -5.41
CA ASP A 273 -0.59 -2.75 -5.22
C ASP A 273 0.16 -1.52 -5.69
N ARG A 274 1.49 -1.52 -5.52
CA ARG A 274 2.38 -0.50 -6.09
C ARG A 274 2.11 -0.23 -7.57
N TYR A 275 1.97 -1.26 -8.40
CA TYR A 275 1.78 -1.09 -9.85
C TYR A 275 0.43 -0.48 -10.18
N ILE A 276 -0.63 -0.82 -9.43
CA ILE A 276 -1.94 -0.19 -9.57
C ILE A 276 -1.81 1.31 -9.29
N ILE A 277 -1.20 1.65 -8.15
CA ILE A 277 -1.05 3.04 -7.72
C ILE A 277 -0.22 3.86 -8.73
N HIS A 278 0.88 3.31 -9.23
CA HIS A 278 1.82 4.06 -10.07
C HIS A 278 1.47 4.05 -11.57
N GLN A 279 0.59 3.15 -12.02
CA GLN A 279 0.31 3.00 -13.46
C GLN A 279 -1.17 3.05 -13.83
N ASP A 280 -2.09 2.78 -12.90
CA ASP A 280 -3.54 2.85 -13.16
C ASP A 280 -4.32 3.37 -11.93
N PRO A 281 -3.99 4.59 -11.42
CA PRO A 281 -4.57 5.10 -10.18
C PRO A 281 -6.08 5.35 -10.29
N HIS A 282 -6.58 5.74 -11.47
CA HIS A 282 -8.01 6.01 -11.66
C HIS A 282 -8.88 4.75 -11.60
N GLN A 283 -8.34 3.57 -11.94
CA GLN A 283 -9.05 2.31 -11.69
C GLN A 283 -9.29 2.07 -10.20
N LEU A 284 -8.30 2.38 -9.36
CA LEU A 284 -8.47 2.32 -7.90
C LEU A 284 -9.51 3.33 -7.43
N LEU A 285 -9.44 4.58 -7.90
CA LEU A 285 -10.41 5.62 -7.53
C LEU A 285 -11.84 5.25 -7.94
N GLU A 286 -12.04 4.72 -9.16
CA GLU A 286 -13.36 4.26 -9.62
C GLU A 286 -13.91 3.16 -8.69
N GLY A 287 -13.07 2.19 -8.31
CA GLY A 287 -13.44 1.15 -7.35
C GLY A 287 -13.81 1.70 -5.96
N ILE A 288 -13.06 2.70 -5.47
CA ILE A 288 -13.34 3.39 -4.21
C ILE A 288 -14.68 4.13 -4.29
N LEU A 289 -14.94 4.88 -5.36
CA LEU A 289 -16.17 5.67 -5.53
C LEU A 289 -17.42 4.78 -5.58
N ILE A 290 -17.38 3.69 -6.34
CA ILE A 290 -18.47 2.71 -6.38
C ILE A 290 -18.71 2.12 -4.98
N SER A 291 -17.63 1.79 -4.27
CA SER A 291 -17.70 1.26 -2.91
C SER A 291 -18.28 2.28 -1.93
N CYS A 292 -17.87 3.55 -2.00
CA CYS A 292 -18.42 4.64 -1.21
C CYS A 292 -19.92 4.81 -1.44
N PHE A 293 -20.36 4.84 -2.69
CA PHE A 293 -21.77 4.94 -3.03
C PHE A 293 -22.58 3.76 -2.48
N ALA A 294 -22.09 2.53 -2.65
CA ALA A 294 -22.75 1.32 -2.15
C ALA A 294 -22.88 1.30 -0.61
N LEU A 295 -21.91 1.86 0.10
CA LEU A 295 -21.83 1.85 1.57
C LEU A 295 -22.42 3.11 2.23
N ASP A 296 -22.86 4.10 1.45
CA ASP A 296 -23.17 5.47 1.92
C ASP A 296 -22.00 6.15 2.66
N ALA A 297 -20.77 5.81 2.28
CA ALA A 297 -19.58 6.43 2.84
C ALA A 297 -19.29 7.74 2.10
N ARG A 298 -19.29 8.86 2.82
CA ARG A 298 -19.01 10.21 2.28
C ARG A 298 -17.53 10.56 2.32
N THR A 299 -16.73 9.78 3.02
CA THR A 299 -15.30 10.01 3.16
C THR A 299 -14.55 8.70 3.05
N ALA A 300 -13.56 8.66 2.18
CA ALA A 300 -12.60 7.59 2.10
C ALA A 300 -11.17 8.07 2.37
N TYR A 301 -10.39 7.22 3.01
CA TYR A 301 -8.96 7.43 3.15
C TYR A 301 -8.18 6.36 2.40
N ILE A 302 -7.20 6.76 1.61
CA ILE A 302 -6.17 5.86 1.10
C ILE A 302 -5.00 5.92 2.08
N TYR A 303 -4.90 4.91 2.94
CA TYR A 303 -3.74 4.78 3.82
C TYR A 303 -2.61 4.14 3.02
N ILE A 304 -1.64 4.95 2.61
CA ILE A 304 -0.50 4.55 1.79
C ILE A 304 0.76 4.50 2.65
N ARG A 305 1.57 3.45 2.49
CA ARG A 305 2.84 3.33 3.20
C ARG A 305 3.78 4.52 2.95
N GLY A 306 4.62 4.82 3.94
CA GLY A 306 5.54 5.97 3.87
C GLY A 306 6.61 5.83 2.77
N GLU A 307 6.91 4.61 2.35
CA GLU A 307 7.89 4.30 1.31
C GLU A 307 7.37 4.48 -0.11
N PHE A 308 6.11 4.88 -0.31
CA PHE A 308 5.53 5.26 -1.60
C PHE A 308 5.26 6.77 -1.70
N PRO A 309 6.28 7.64 -1.59
CA PRO A 309 6.08 9.08 -1.71
C PRO A 309 5.60 9.48 -3.11
N GLU A 310 6.13 8.86 -4.18
CA GLU A 310 5.67 9.12 -5.54
C GLU A 310 4.25 8.59 -5.77
N GLY A 311 3.94 7.38 -5.26
CA GLY A 311 2.60 6.83 -5.29
C GLY A 311 1.57 7.75 -4.62
N ALA A 312 1.93 8.39 -3.50
CA ALA A 312 1.07 9.36 -2.84
C ALA A 312 0.78 10.58 -3.74
N LYS A 313 1.81 11.14 -4.39
CA LYS A 313 1.66 12.27 -5.33
C LYS A 313 0.81 11.90 -6.56
N ILE A 314 0.99 10.69 -7.09
CA ILE A 314 0.19 10.19 -8.21
C ILE A 314 -1.29 10.10 -7.82
N LEU A 315 -1.59 9.59 -6.62
CA LEU A 315 -2.96 9.51 -6.12
C LEU A 315 -3.56 10.88 -5.81
N GLU A 316 -2.80 11.80 -5.20
CA GLU A 316 -3.25 13.17 -4.96
C GLU A 316 -3.61 13.87 -6.29
N ARG A 317 -2.76 13.75 -7.31
CA ARG A 317 -3.07 14.26 -8.66
C ARG A 317 -4.31 13.60 -9.26
N ALA A 318 -4.43 12.27 -9.19
CA ALA A 318 -5.58 11.55 -9.74
C ALA A 318 -6.90 11.93 -9.02
N ILE A 319 -6.84 12.25 -7.72
CA ILE A 319 -7.95 12.77 -6.93
C ILE A 319 -8.35 14.17 -7.44
N GLU A 320 -7.39 15.08 -7.61
CA GLU A 320 -7.62 16.42 -8.16
C GLU A 320 -8.27 16.35 -9.56
N GLU A 321 -7.70 15.54 -10.46
CA GLU A 321 -8.22 15.32 -11.81
C GLU A 321 -9.66 14.78 -11.80
N ALA A 322 -9.99 13.85 -10.88
CA ALA A 322 -11.33 13.30 -10.73
C ALA A 322 -12.34 14.34 -10.19
N CYS A 323 -11.89 15.21 -9.27
CA CYS A 323 -12.70 16.35 -8.79
C CYS A 323 -13.00 17.33 -9.95
N ASP A 324 -12.00 17.69 -10.74
CA ASP A 324 -12.14 18.63 -11.87
C ASP A 324 -13.14 18.14 -12.94
N LYS A 325 -13.26 16.83 -13.10
CA LYS A 325 -14.20 16.18 -14.03
C LYS A 325 -15.54 15.80 -13.37
N ASN A 326 -15.79 16.19 -12.13
CA ASN A 326 -17.00 15.90 -11.35
C ASN A 326 -17.29 14.39 -11.13
N PHE A 327 -16.25 13.55 -11.09
CA PHE A 327 -16.35 12.15 -10.66
C PHE A 327 -16.16 11.96 -9.15
N LEU A 328 -15.66 12.99 -8.46
CA LEU A 328 -15.37 13.02 -7.03
C LEU A 328 -15.72 14.42 -6.49
N GLY A 329 -15.96 14.53 -5.19
CA GLY A 329 -16.27 15.79 -4.52
C GLY A 329 -17.77 15.96 -4.27
N ARG A 330 -18.20 17.22 -4.28
CA ARG A 330 -19.60 17.60 -4.05
C ARG A 330 -20.47 17.28 -5.26
N ASP A 331 -21.68 16.79 -5.01
CA ASP A 331 -22.67 16.45 -6.03
C ASP A 331 -22.08 15.60 -7.16
N MET A 332 -21.40 14.51 -6.78
CA MET A 332 -20.71 13.60 -7.69
C MET A 332 -21.65 13.18 -8.83
N LEU A 333 -21.28 13.50 -10.07
CA LEU A 333 -22.08 13.24 -11.28
C LEU A 333 -23.54 13.77 -11.25
N GLY A 334 -23.83 14.80 -10.43
CA GLY A 334 -25.17 15.40 -10.32
C GLY A 334 -26.17 14.53 -9.55
N THR A 335 -25.70 13.62 -8.70
CA THR A 335 -26.53 12.65 -7.97
C THR A 335 -27.07 13.16 -6.62
N GLY A 336 -26.61 14.31 -6.15
CA GLY A 336 -26.75 14.78 -4.77
C GLY A 336 -25.92 13.98 -3.76
N PHE A 337 -24.96 13.17 -4.22
CA PHE A 337 -24.09 12.35 -3.37
C PHE A 337 -22.67 12.90 -3.32
N ASP A 338 -22.28 13.42 -2.15
CA ASP A 338 -20.90 13.90 -1.93
C ASP A 338 -19.96 12.74 -1.54
N VAL A 339 -18.75 12.74 -2.08
CA VAL A 339 -17.65 11.87 -1.65
C VAL A 339 -16.34 12.64 -1.64
N GLU A 340 -15.63 12.58 -0.52
CA GLU A 340 -14.26 13.07 -0.40
C GLU A 340 -13.28 11.89 -0.27
N ILE A 341 -12.13 11.97 -0.95
CA ILE A 341 -11.05 10.99 -0.84
C ILE A 341 -9.77 11.70 -0.41
N TYR A 342 -9.11 11.19 0.63
CA TYR A 342 -7.85 11.74 1.12
C TYR A 342 -6.74 10.70 1.16
N VAL A 343 -5.53 11.08 0.75
CA VAL A 343 -4.33 10.28 0.95
C VAL A 343 -3.78 10.51 2.37
N HIS A 344 -3.56 9.43 3.11
CA HIS A 344 -2.93 9.43 4.43
C HIS A 344 -1.64 8.62 4.38
N ARG A 345 -0.49 9.27 4.54
CA ARG A 345 0.83 8.62 4.49
C ARG A 345 1.19 8.01 5.85
N GLY A 346 1.42 6.70 5.87
CA GLY A 346 2.05 5.97 6.97
C GLY A 346 3.54 6.33 7.12
N ALA A 347 4.24 5.66 8.04
CA ALA A 347 5.62 5.98 8.38
C ALA A 347 6.48 4.73 8.70
N GLY A 348 6.34 3.68 7.89
CA GLY A 348 7.26 2.53 7.86
C GLY A 348 7.04 1.47 8.93
N ALA A 349 5.79 1.24 9.35
CA ALA A 349 5.47 0.25 10.38
C ALA A 349 4.59 -0.87 9.82
N TYR A 350 5.17 -2.08 9.65
CA TYR A 350 4.50 -3.27 9.12
C TYR A 350 3.13 -3.58 9.76
N ILE A 351 3.00 -3.33 11.06
CA ILE A 351 1.76 -3.58 11.81
C ILE A 351 0.59 -2.71 11.34
N CYS A 352 0.84 -1.60 10.64
CA CYS A 352 -0.20 -0.77 10.03
C CYS A 352 -0.89 -1.48 8.86
N GLY A 353 -0.35 -2.59 8.35
CA GLY A 353 -1.07 -3.47 7.43
C GLY A 353 -2.25 -4.20 8.09
N GLU A 354 -2.24 -4.38 9.42
CA GLU A 354 -3.37 -4.94 10.17
C GLU A 354 -4.51 -3.93 10.25
N GLU A 355 -5.75 -4.40 10.06
CA GLU A 355 -6.93 -3.55 9.88
C GLU A 355 -7.15 -2.51 10.99
N THR A 356 -7.01 -2.90 12.26
CA THR A 356 -7.20 -1.98 13.39
C THR A 356 -5.95 -1.21 13.76
N GLY A 357 -4.76 -1.78 13.54
CA GLY A 357 -3.49 -1.06 13.63
C GLY A 357 -3.45 0.13 12.65
N LEU A 358 -3.92 -0.08 11.43
CA LEU A 358 -4.11 0.96 10.42
C LEU A 358 -5.02 2.09 10.93
N ILE A 359 -6.19 1.73 11.48
CA ILE A 359 -7.15 2.70 12.01
C ILE A 359 -6.52 3.51 13.14
N GLU A 360 -5.81 2.88 14.08
CA GLU A 360 -5.09 3.59 15.14
C GLU A 360 -4.03 4.54 14.58
N SER A 361 -3.29 4.12 13.54
CA SER A 361 -2.32 4.97 12.85
C SER A 361 -2.99 6.20 12.22
N LEU A 362 -4.10 5.99 11.51
CA LEU A 362 -4.88 7.05 10.87
C LEU A 362 -5.43 8.04 11.91
N GLU A 363 -5.83 7.55 13.08
CA GLU A 363 -6.25 8.39 14.22
C GLU A 363 -5.11 9.15 14.90
N GLY A 364 -3.87 9.06 14.38
CA GLY A 364 -2.69 9.72 14.94
C GLY A 364 -2.20 9.09 16.24
N LYS A 365 -2.29 7.77 16.34
CA LYS A 365 -1.83 6.98 17.50
C LYS A 365 -0.76 5.99 17.07
N ARG A 366 -0.14 5.33 18.06
CA ARG A 366 0.68 4.13 17.81
C ARG A 366 -0.23 3.03 17.29
N ALA A 367 0.22 2.33 16.25
CA ALA A 367 -0.56 1.33 15.53
C ALA A 367 -0.69 0.00 16.28
N TYR A 368 -1.09 0.03 17.55
CA TYR A 368 -1.38 -1.18 18.31
C TYR A 368 -2.76 -1.71 17.92
N PRO A 369 -2.87 -2.95 17.39
CA PRO A 369 -4.16 -3.53 17.03
C PRO A 369 -5.15 -3.49 18.19
N ARG A 370 -6.41 -3.16 17.89
CA ARG A 370 -7.48 -3.13 18.89
C ARG A 370 -7.89 -4.55 19.27
N ILE A 371 -8.21 -4.75 20.54
CA ILE A 371 -8.66 -6.05 21.06
C ILE A 371 -10.04 -6.39 20.47
N LYS A 372 -10.14 -7.46 19.69
CA LYS A 372 -11.41 -7.96 19.13
C LYS A 372 -11.93 -9.10 20.03
N PRO A 373 -13.18 -9.08 20.55
CA PRO A 373 -14.19 -8.01 20.55
C PRO A 373 -13.92 -6.88 21.57
N PRO A 374 -14.59 -5.69 21.49
CA PRO A 374 -15.73 -5.33 20.63
C PRO A 374 -15.38 -4.59 19.33
N TYR A 375 -14.11 -4.31 19.05
CA TYR A 375 -13.66 -3.45 17.95
C TYR A 375 -13.64 -4.14 16.58
N PHE A 376 -14.81 -4.57 16.11
CA PHE A 376 -14.99 -4.95 14.71
C PHE A 376 -15.20 -3.70 13.86
N PRO A 377 -14.32 -3.38 12.89
CA PRO A 377 -14.36 -2.07 12.21
C PRO A 377 -15.69 -1.76 11.53
N ALA A 378 -16.37 -2.76 10.95
CA ALA A 378 -17.68 -2.57 10.34
C ALA A 378 -18.78 -2.12 11.33
N VAL A 379 -18.51 -2.12 12.64
CA VAL A 379 -19.40 -1.58 13.67
C VAL A 379 -18.72 -0.44 14.44
N LEU A 380 -17.49 -0.63 14.90
CA LEU A 380 -16.70 0.29 15.72
C LEU A 380 -15.27 0.41 15.18
N GLY A 381 -15.13 1.12 14.06
CA GLY A 381 -13.86 1.37 13.38
C GLY A 381 -13.32 2.78 13.65
N LEU A 382 -12.98 3.48 12.57
CA LEU A 382 -12.44 4.84 12.61
C LEU A 382 -13.40 5.77 13.36
N TYR A 383 -12.89 6.46 14.37
CA TYR A 383 -13.67 7.36 15.23
C TYR A 383 -14.89 6.70 15.88
N MET A 384 -14.82 5.39 16.16
CA MET A 384 -15.93 4.59 16.70
C MET A 384 -17.18 4.58 15.81
N CYS A 385 -16.95 4.77 14.51
CA CYS A 385 -17.95 4.74 13.45
C CYS A 385 -17.78 3.49 12.58
N PRO A 386 -18.84 3.00 11.94
CA PRO A 386 -18.75 1.88 11.00
C PRO A 386 -17.74 2.18 9.89
N THR A 387 -16.81 1.26 9.69
CA THR A 387 -15.67 1.43 8.78
C THR A 387 -15.41 0.15 8.01
N ILE A 388 -15.30 0.26 6.69
CA ILE A 388 -14.85 -0.82 5.83
C ILE A 388 -13.39 -0.56 5.47
N VAL A 389 -12.52 -1.53 5.77
CA VAL A 389 -11.13 -1.51 5.27
C VAL A 389 -10.99 -2.56 4.16
N ASN A 390 -10.60 -2.15 2.96
CA ASN A 390 -10.35 -3.04 1.84
C ASN A 390 -8.98 -2.76 1.21
N ASN A 391 -8.32 -3.81 0.75
CA ASN A 391 -7.03 -3.69 0.06
C ASN A 391 -7.21 -3.10 -1.35
N VAL A 392 -6.17 -2.43 -1.86
CA VAL A 392 -6.12 -1.82 -3.21
C VAL A 392 -6.68 -2.75 -4.30
N GLU A 393 -6.12 -3.96 -4.47
CA GLU A 393 -6.59 -4.92 -5.48
C GLU A 393 -8.07 -5.31 -5.28
N THR A 394 -8.53 -5.40 -4.02
CA THR A 394 -9.94 -5.73 -3.71
C THR A 394 -10.88 -4.66 -4.25
N LEU A 395 -10.53 -3.39 -4.06
CA LEU A 395 -11.33 -2.26 -4.53
C LEU A 395 -11.32 -2.16 -6.06
N CYS A 396 -10.19 -2.46 -6.71
CA CYS A 396 -10.11 -2.48 -8.17
C CYS A 396 -11.04 -3.54 -8.80
N HIS A 397 -11.22 -4.70 -8.15
CA HIS A 397 -12.18 -5.70 -8.64
C HIS A 397 -13.63 -5.21 -8.65
N VAL A 398 -14.00 -4.24 -7.80
CA VAL A 398 -15.39 -3.76 -7.68
C VAL A 398 -15.90 -3.21 -9.02
N LYS A 399 -15.10 -2.42 -9.74
CA LYS A 399 -15.52 -1.89 -11.05
C LYS A 399 -15.77 -3.01 -12.06
N HIS A 400 -14.92 -4.04 -12.09
CA HIS A 400 -15.07 -5.17 -13.01
C HIS A 400 -16.28 -6.03 -12.66
N ILE A 401 -16.61 -6.17 -11.38
CA ILE A 401 -17.85 -6.83 -10.94
C ILE A 401 -19.08 -6.08 -11.45
N ILE A 402 -19.08 -4.74 -11.36
CA ILE A 402 -20.18 -3.92 -11.89
C ILE A 402 -20.25 -4.03 -13.42
N GLU A 403 -19.12 -4.08 -14.12
CA GLU A 403 -19.08 -4.26 -15.57
C GLU A 403 -19.69 -5.61 -15.98
N MET A 404 -19.17 -6.71 -15.41
CA MET A 404 -19.49 -8.08 -15.82
C MET A 404 -20.81 -8.61 -15.26
N GLY A 405 -21.24 -8.09 -14.10
CA GLY A 405 -22.20 -8.74 -13.22
C GLY A 405 -21.52 -9.81 -12.35
N GLY A 406 -21.94 -9.90 -11.09
CA GLY A 406 -21.39 -10.79 -10.06
C GLY A 406 -21.45 -12.26 -10.45
N GLY A 407 -22.54 -12.73 -11.05
CA GLY A 407 -22.65 -14.13 -11.51
C GLY A 407 -21.60 -14.48 -12.57
N LYS A 408 -21.38 -13.60 -13.55
CA LYS A 408 -20.36 -13.80 -14.59
C LYS A 408 -18.95 -13.68 -14.00
N TYR A 409 -18.70 -12.71 -13.12
CA TYR A 409 -17.43 -12.61 -12.39
C TYR A 409 -17.13 -13.89 -11.58
N ALA A 410 -18.14 -14.48 -10.94
CA ALA A 410 -17.99 -15.69 -10.15
C ALA A 410 -17.61 -16.94 -10.99
N SER A 411 -17.81 -16.89 -12.31
CA SER A 411 -17.35 -17.93 -13.24
C SER A 411 -15.84 -17.91 -13.48
N LEU A 412 -15.16 -16.81 -13.15
CA LEU A 412 -13.71 -16.76 -13.09
C LEU A 412 -13.26 -17.42 -11.78
N GLY A 413 -12.33 -18.36 -11.85
CA GLY A 413 -11.70 -18.99 -10.70
C GLY A 413 -12.41 -20.25 -10.23
N ARG A 414 -12.22 -20.61 -8.95
CA ARG A 414 -12.79 -21.83 -8.37
C ARG A 414 -13.93 -21.49 -7.40
N PRO A 415 -14.89 -22.42 -7.20
CA PRO A 415 -15.92 -22.23 -6.18
C PRO A 415 -15.34 -21.84 -4.83
N ASN A 416 -15.97 -20.87 -4.15
CA ASN A 416 -15.55 -20.26 -2.89
C ASN A 416 -14.28 -19.40 -2.93
N ASN A 417 -13.61 -19.24 -4.08
CA ASN A 417 -12.50 -18.30 -4.29
C ASN A 417 -12.43 -17.91 -5.78
N THR A 418 -13.23 -16.91 -6.14
CA THR A 418 -13.51 -16.51 -7.53
C THR A 418 -12.65 -15.31 -7.96
N GLY A 419 -12.75 -14.94 -9.24
CA GLY A 419 -12.02 -13.85 -9.86
C GLY A 419 -10.59 -14.20 -10.24
N THR A 420 -9.83 -13.16 -10.57
CA THR A 420 -8.37 -13.22 -10.73
C THR A 420 -7.67 -12.84 -9.44
N ARG A 421 -6.37 -13.14 -9.38
CA ARG A 421 -5.47 -12.71 -8.30
C ARG A 421 -4.11 -12.39 -8.87
N ILE A 422 -3.52 -11.30 -8.39
CA ILE A 422 -2.13 -10.97 -8.70
C ILE A 422 -1.21 -11.70 -7.72
N VAL A 423 -0.31 -12.51 -8.25
CA VAL A 423 0.73 -13.22 -7.49
C VAL A 423 2.09 -12.62 -7.76
N CYS A 424 2.85 -12.39 -6.70
CA CYS A 424 4.21 -11.84 -6.75
C CYS A 424 5.21 -12.97 -6.54
N VAL A 425 6.18 -13.11 -7.44
CA VAL A 425 7.26 -14.11 -7.35
C VAL A 425 8.60 -13.38 -7.30
N SER A 426 9.36 -13.62 -6.24
CA SER A 426 10.70 -13.07 -6.04
C SER A 426 11.67 -14.14 -5.52
N GLY A 427 12.95 -13.77 -5.37
CA GLY A 427 13.99 -14.66 -4.87
C GLY A 427 14.77 -15.36 -5.97
N ASP A 428 15.18 -16.61 -5.74
CA ASP A 428 16.11 -17.37 -6.60
C ASP A 428 15.42 -18.02 -7.81
N VAL A 429 14.56 -17.28 -8.51
CA VAL A 429 13.96 -17.67 -9.80
C VAL A 429 14.62 -16.93 -10.97
N GLN A 430 14.47 -17.43 -12.18
CA GLN A 430 15.08 -16.81 -13.38
C GLN A 430 14.31 -15.58 -13.89
N ARG A 431 12.99 -15.56 -13.72
CA ARG A 431 12.09 -14.49 -14.16
C ARG A 431 11.18 -14.07 -13.00
N PRO A 432 11.73 -13.42 -11.96
CA PRO A 432 10.91 -12.85 -10.90
C PRO A 432 9.99 -11.76 -11.49
N GLY A 433 8.86 -11.51 -10.84
CA GLY A 433 7.87 -10.56 -11.32
C GLY A 433 6.50 -10.79 -10.70
N TYR A 434 5.51 -10.11 -11.26
CA TYR A 434 4.11 -10.28 -10.91
C TYR A 434 3.37 -10.98 -12.05
N PHE A 435 2.33 -11.73 -11.70
CA PHE A 435 1.50 -12.43 -12.66
C PHE A 435 0.04 -12.33 -12.20
N GLU A 436 -0.86 -11.89 -13.07
CA GLU A 436 -2.29 -11.97 -12.77
C GLU A 436 -2.85 -13.26 -13.32
N ILE A 437 -3.40 -14.09 -12.44
CA ILE A 437 -3.91 -15.43 -12.79
C ILE A 437 -5.37 -15.56 -12.35
N GLU A 438 -6.14 -16.33 -13.11
CA GLU A 438 -7.43 -16.79 -12.63
C GLU A 438 -7.22 -17.69 -11.39
N VAL A 439 -8.00 -17.45 -10.33
CA VAL A 439 -7.78 -18.12 -9.04
C VAL A 439 -7.91 -19.64 -9.19
N GLY A 440 -6.85 -20.37 -8.84
CA GLY A 440 -6.83 -21.84 -8.92
C GLY A 440 -6.73 -22.40 -10.34
N ALA A 441 -6.41 -21.57 -11.34
CA ALA A 441 -6.08 -22.02 -12.70
C ALA A 441 -4.62 -22.45 -12.83
N VAL A 442 -3.72 -21.84 -12.04
CA VAL A 442 -2.27 -22.10 -12.06
C VAL A 442 -1.84 -22.80 -10.78
N THR A 443 -1.09 -23.90 -10.93
CA THR A 443 -0.45 -24.59 -9.80
C THR A 443 0.82 -23.87 -9.35
N MET A 444 1.25 -24.06 -8.10
CA MET A 444 2.53 -23.52 -7.62
C MET A 444 3.71 -23.96 -8.50
N GLY A 445 3.68 -25.18 -9.03
CA GLY A 445 4.69 -25.70 -9.95
C GLY A 445 4.74 -24.91 -11.26
N GLN A 446 3.59 -24.70 -11.92
CA GLN A 446 3.51 -23.89 -13.14
C GLN A 446 3.96 -22.45 -12.90
N LEU A 447 3.56 -21.85 -11.77
CA LEU A 447 3.97 -20.50 -11.41
C LEU A 447 5.50 -20.39 -11.28
N ILE A 448 6.14 -21.36 -10.61
CA ILE A 448 7.59 -21.33 -10.37
C ILE A 448 8.37 -21.71 -11.64
N TYR A 449 8.05 -22.85 -12.27
CA TYR A 449 8.86 -23.42 -13.35
C TYR A 449 8.53 -22.82 -14.71
N ASP A 450 7.25 -22.63 -15.03
CA ASP A 450 6.83 -22.18 -16.35
C ASP A 450 6.86 -20.65 -16.42
N MET A 451 6.15 -19.98 -15.48
CA MET A 451 5.99 -18.53 -15.50
C MET A 451 7.28 -17.83 -15.04
N ALA A 452 7.77 -18.15 -13.84
CA ALA A 452 8.98 -17.56 -13.27
C ALA A 452 10.30 -18.21 -13.75
N GLY A 453 10.23 -19.20 -14.66
CA GLY A 453 11.40 -19.77 -15.33
C GLY A 453 12.24 -20.72 -14.49
N GLY A 454 11.71 -21.20 -13.37
CA GLY A 454 12.38 -22.14 -12.49
C GLY A 454 13.50 -21.49 -11.67
N PRO A 455 14.22 -22.31 -10.87
CA PRO A 455 15.33 -21.84 -10.07
C PRO A 455 16.46 -21.30 -10.95
N ARG A 456 17.30 -20.41 -10.40
CA ARG A 456 18.55 -19.96 -11.04
C ARG A 456 19.40 -21.15 -11.52
N TYR A 457 20.18 -20.95 -12.58
CA TYR A 457 20.97 -22.01 -13.22
C TYR A 457 21.78 -22.84 -12.21
N GLY A 458 21.70 -24.16 -12.34
CA GLY A 458 22.39 -25.11 -11.44
C GLY A 458 21.79 -25.24 -10.03
N ARG A 459 20.66 -24.58 -9.72
CA ARG A 459 19.97 -24.68 -8.42
C ARG A 459 18.69 -25.52 -8.52
N GLN A 460 18.22 -25.96 -7.36
CA GLN A 460 16.94 -26.63 -7.17
C GLN A 460 16.13 -25.90 -6.09
N ILE A 461 14.81 -25.90 -6.22
CA ILE A 461 13.92 -25.33 -5.21
C ILE A 461 14.02 -26.18 -3.94
N LYS A 462 14.26 -25.52 -2.80
CA LYS A 462 14.27 -26.16 -1.47
C LYS A 462 13.02 -25.82 -0.66
N ALA A 463 12.59 -24.57 -0.76
CA ALA A 463 11.47 -24.05 0.00
C ALA A 463 10.80 -22.88 -0.73
N VAL A 464 9.53 -22.63 -0.41
CA VAL A 464 8.71 -21.54 -0.94
C VAL A 464 8.00 -20.87 0.23
N ILE A 465 7.89 -19.53 0.18
CA ILE A 465 7.12 -18.73 1.14
C ILE A 465 5.89 -18.19 0.39
N PRO A 466 4.70 -18.81 0.52
CA PRO A 466 3.58 -18.58 -0.41
C PRO A 466 2.76 -17.31 -0.14
N GLY A 467 2.94 -16.67 1.02
CA GLY A 467 2.12 -15.53 1.45
C GLY A 467 2.90 -14.49 2.25
N GLY A 468 4.20 -14.39 2.01
CA GLY A 468 5.11 -13.54 2.78
C GLY A 468 5.54 -14.14 4.12
N SER A 469 6.25 -13.34 4.90
CA SER A 469 6.86 -13.69 6.19
C SER A 469 5.88 -14.24 7.24
N SER A 470 4.59 -13.91 7.13
CA SER A 470 3.53 -14.43 8.00
C SER A 470 3.09 -15.86 7.67
N ALA A 471 3.48 -16.41 6.51
CA ALA A 471 3.11 -17.74 6.07
C ALA A 471 4.12 -18.82 6.51
N LYS A 472 3.63 -20.04 6.75
CA LYS A 472 4.50 -21.21 6.93
C LYS A 472 5.36 -21.42 5.68
N VAL A 473 6.66 -21.59 5.87
CA VAL A 473 7.58 -22.01 4.82
C VAL A 473 7.22 -23.42 4.37
N LEU A 474 6.96 -23.60 3.07
CA LEU A 474 6.65 -24.90 2.46
C LEU A 474 7.93 -25.51 1.90
N ARG A 475 8.18 -26.80 2.17
CA ARG A 475 9.33 -27.50 1.56
C ARG A 475 8.98 -27.94 0.14
N ALA A 476 9.99 -28.03 -0.73
CA ALA A 476 9.79 -28.39 -2.14
C ALA A 476 9.18 -29.79 -2.35
N ASP A 477 9.41 -30.70 -1.41
CA ASP A 477 8.91 -32.08 -1.37
C ASP A 477 7.68 -32.25 -0.46
N GLU A 478 7.12 -31.17 0.09
CA GLU A 478 5.92 -31.24 0.91
C GLU A 478 4.68 -31.46 0.02
N SER A 479 3.94 -32.52 0.27
CA SER A 479 2.69 -32.85 -0.44
C SER A 479 1.48 -32.56 0.43
N PHE A 480 0.47 -31.89 -0.12
CA PHE A 480 -0.78 -31.59 0.58
C PHE A 480 -1.94 -32.31 -0.09
N LYS A 481 -2.81 -32.95 0.71
CA LYS A 481 -4.13 -33.37 0.25
C LYS A 481 -5.10 -32.22 0.48
N LEU A 482 -5.48 -31.55 -0.60
CA LEU A 482 -6.50 -30.51 -0.55
C LEU A 482 -7.87 -31.18 -0.49
N LYS A 483 -8.64 -30.88 0.56
CA LYS A 483 -10.05 -31.26 0.60
C LYS A 483 -10.84 -30.30 -0.27
N LEU A 484 -11.37 -30.78 -1.38
CA LEU A 484 -12.21 -29.99 -2.28
C LEU A 484 -13.64 -30.06 -1.78
N LYS A 485 -14.24 -28.88 -1.55
CA LYS A 485 -15.67 -28.82 -1.24
C LYS A 485 -16.46 -29.10 -2.52
N GLN A 486 -17.17 -30.23 -2.54
CA GLN A 486 -18.03 -30.65 -3.63
C GLN A 486 -19.26 -29.73 -3.74
N SER A 487 -19.95 -29.78 -4.87
CA SER A 487 -21.16 -28.99 -5.12
C SER A 487 -22.30 -29.29 -4.13
N ASP A 488 -22.31 -30.48 -3.53
CA ASP A 488 -23.26 -30.90 -2.49
C ASP A 488 -22.87 -30.47 -1.06
N GLY A 489 -21.74 -29.75 -0.92
CA GLY A 489 -21.22 -29.28 0.36
C GLY A 489 -20.34 -30.28 1.12
N SER A 490 -20.17 -31.51 0.61
CA SER A 490 -19.24 -32.50 1.15
C SER A 490 -17.78 -32.12 0.87
N MET A 491 -16.83 -32.74 1.58
CA MET A 491 -15.39 -32.51 1.41
C MET A 491 -14.75 -33.78 0.85
N ALA A 492 -14.15 -33.71 -0.34
CA ALA A 492 -13.45 -34.81 -1.00
C ALA A 492 -11.93 -34.66 -0.90
#